data_AF-A0A7W0LLD1-F1
#
_entry.id   AF-A0A7W0LLD1-F1
#
_cell.length_a   1.000
_cell.length_b   1.000
_cell.length_c   1.000
_cell.angle_alpha   90.00
_cell.angle_beta   90.00
_cell.angle_gamma   90.00
#
_symmetry.space_group_name_H-M   'P 1'
#
loop_
_entity.id
_entity.type
_entity.pdbx_description
1 polymer ?
#
loop_
_entity_poly.entity_id
_entity_poly.type
_entity_poly.pdbx_seq_one_letter_code
_entity_poly.pdbx_strand_id
1 'polypeptide(L)' 'MKVIPYRAVGTGPGSSGGPIVDRDAQVRGMVFAGKAGGNVGVAVPTKGIRRALRRADTPVDHGNCG' A
#
# COMPACT_ATOMS: atom_id res chain seq x y z
N MET A 1 5.12 -1.13 12.17
CA MET A 1 5.54 -1.47 10.80
C MET A 1 6.15 -0.23 10.15
N LYS A 2 7.30 -0.32 9.47
CA LYS A 2 7.89 0.83 8.77
C LYS A 2 7.12 1.06 7.46
N VAL A 3 6.74 2.29 7.14
CA VAL A 3 6.08 2.66 5.87
C VAL A 3 7.06 3.25 4.88
N ILE A 4 6.71 3.26 3.59
CA ILE A 4 7.47 3.92 2.52
C ILE A 4 6.78 5.25 2.20
N PRO A 5 7.39 6.40 2.48
CA PRO A 5 6.90 7.67 1.97
C PRO A 5 7.20 7.77 0.47
N TYR A 6 6.27 8.33 -0.30
CA TYR A 6 6.47 8.59 -1.71
C TYR A 6 5.80 9.89 -2.13
N ARG A 7 6.25 10.44 -3.25
CA ARG A 7 5.59 11.57 -3.92
C ARG A 7 4.99 11.08 -5.23
N ALA A 8 3.71 11.34 -5.44
CA ALA A 8 3.05 11.09 -6.70
C ALA A 8 2.01 12.18 -6.95
N VAL A 9 1.89 12.57 -8.22
CA VAL A 9 0.81 13.43 -8.70
C VAL A 9 -0.41 12.54 -8.88
N GLY A 10 -1.56 12.90 -8.29
CA GLY A 10 -2.80 12.13 -8.41
C GLY A 10 -3.02 11.03 -7.37
N THR A 11 -2.28 11.02 -6.25
CA THR A 11 -2.67 10.20 -5.09
C THR A 11 -3.99 10.74 -4.52
N GLY A 12 -5.05 9.94 -4.56
CA GLY A 12 -6.38 10.32 -4.11
C GLY A 12 -7.28 9.12 -3.83
N PRO A 13 -8.59 9.35 -3.61
CA PRO A 13 -9.57 8.27 -3.50
C PRO A 13 -9.45 7.30 -4.67
N GLY A 14 -9.47 6.00 -4.38
CA GLY A 14 -9.27 4.94 -5.38
C GLY A 14 -7.80 4.55 -5.63
N SER A 15 -6.81 5.31 -5.15
CA SER A 15 -5.40 4.91 -5.26
C SER A 15 -5.00 3.81 -4.26
N SER A 16 -5.76 3.64 -3.17
CA SER A 16 -5.49 2.61 -2.15
C SER A 16 -5.49 1.21 -2.76
N GLY A 17 -4.51 0.39 -2.38
CA GLY A 17 -4.29 -0.94 -2.98
C GLY A 17 -3.40 -0.93 -4.23
N GLY A 18 -3.17 0.22 -4.85
CA GLY A 18 -2.28 0.35 -6.00
C GLY A 18 -0.80 0.06 -5.67
N PRO A 19 -0.01 -0.48 -6.62
CA PRO A 19 1.40 -0.75 -6.40
C PRO A 19 2.25 0.52 -6.55
N ILE A 20 3.30 0.64 -5.73
CA ILE A 20 4.45 1.50 -6.04
C ILE A 20 5.48 0.64 -6.75
N VAL A 21 5.84 1.04 -7.97
CA VAL A 21 6.86 0.38 -8.79
C VAL A 21 8.11 1.26 -8.87
N ASP A 22 9.28 0.63 -8.90
CA ASP A 22 10.52 1.32 -9.22
C ASP A 22 10.81 1.34 -10.74
N ARG A 23 12.00 1.81 -11.11
CA ARG A 23 12.44 1.92 -12.51
C ARG A 23 12.65 0.56 -13.18
N ASP A 24 12.81 -0.51 -12.41
CA ASP A 24 12.98 -1.88 -12.87
C ASP A 24 11.63 -2.64 -12.89
N ALA A 25 10.52 -1.90 -12.81
CA ALA A 25 9.16 -2.42 -12.70
C ALA A 25 8.93 -3.35 -11.48
N GLN A 26 9.76 -3.22 -10.44
CA GLN A 26 9.61 -4.02 -9.23
C GLN A 26 8.66 -3.35 -8.24
N VAL A 27 7.70 -4.11 -7.72
CA VAL A 27 6.80 -3.63 -6.68
C VAL A 27 7.59 -3.42 -5.38
N ARG A 28 7.60 -2.19 -4.88
CA ARG A 28 8.25 -1.78 -3.63
C ARG A 28 7.27 -1.67 -2.46
N GLY A 29 6.02 -1.36 -2.74
CA GLY A 29 4.97 -1.32 -1.74
C GLY A 29 3.58 -1.19 -2.33
N MET A 30 2.59 -1.08 -1.45
CA MET A 30 1.18 -0.89 -1.78
C MET A 30 0.69 0.41 -1.13
N VAL A 31 0.05 1.27 -1.90
CA VAL A 31 -0.51 2.53 -1.42
C VAL A 31 -1.57 2.25 -0.35
N PHE A 32 -1.47 2.95 0.78
CA PHE A 32 -2.40 2.81 1.89
C PHE A 32 -3.10 4.12 2.25
N ALA A 33 -2.35 5.21 2.31
CA ALA A 33 -2.90 6.52 2.66
C ALA A 33 -2.08 7.64 2.01
N GLY A 34 -2.58 8.87 2.13
CA GLY A 34 -1.88 10.07 1.71
C GLY A 34 -2.45 11.30 2.39
N LYS A 35 -1.75 12.43 2.26
CA LYS A 35 -2.22 13.71 2.79
C LYS A 35 -3.29 14.28 1.86
N ALA A 36 -4.47 14.60 2.41
CA ALA A 36 -5.53 15.27 1.66
C ALA A 36 -5.04 16.59 1.04
N GLY A 37 -5.33 16.79 -0.25
CA GLY A 37 -4.88 17.95 -1.01
C GLY A 37 -3.36 18.04 -1.22
N GLY A 38 -2.60 16.99 -0.90
CA GLY A 38 -1.15 16.95 -1.00
C GLY A 38 -0.65 15.86 -1.94
N ASN A 39 0.64 15.94 -2.27
CA ASN A 39 1.30 15.08 -3.25
C ASN A 39 2.14 14.00 -2.57
N VAL A 40 1.87 13.73 -1.28
CA VAL A 40 2.66 12.83 -0.43
C VAL A 40 1.76 11.70 0.03
N GLY A 41 2.18 10.49 -0.31
CA GLY A 41 1.53 9.25 0.10
C GLY A 41 2.42 8.40 1.01
N VAL A 42 1.78 7.42 1.64
CA VAL A 42 2.46 6.36 2.40
C VAL A 42 2.02 5.00 1.88
N ALA A 43 2.98 4.10 1.81
CA ALA A 43 2.77 2.74 1.36
C ALA A 43 3.27 1.70 2.36
N VAL A 44 2.59 0.56 2.34
CA VAL A 44 2.99 -0.65 3.04
C VAL A 44 4.13 -1.32 2.24
N PRO A 45 5.31 -1.57 2.84
CA PRO A 45 6.41 -2.22 2.13
C PRO A 45 6.09 -3.67 1.75
N THR A 46 6.60 -4.13 0.61
CA THR A 46 6.43 -5.52 0.15
C THR A 46 6.92 -6.56 1.15
N LYS A 47 7.93 -6.26 1.98
CA LYS A 47 8.37 -7.18 3.06
C LYS A 47 7.24 -7.50 4.06
N GLY A 48 6.41 -6.51 4.39
CA GLY A 48 5.24 -6.70 5.25
C GLY A 48 4.16 -7.54 4.54
N ILE A 49 3.85 -7.18 3.29
CA ILE A 49 2.86 -7.88 2.46
C ILE A 49 3.22 -9.34 2.29
N ARG A 50 4.47 -9.65 1.91
CA ARG A 50 4.97 -11.04 1.76
C ARG A 50 4.83 -11.85 3.03
N ARG A 51 4.97 -11.22 4.21
CA ARG A 51 4.78 -11.90 5.50
C ARG A 51 3.30 -12.22 5.74
N ALA A 52 2.41 -11.29 5.39
CA ALA A 52 0.96 -11.51 5.49
C ALA A 52 0.50 -12.61 4.52
N LEU A 53 0.96 -12.58 3.26
CA LEU A 53 0.59 -13.57 2.25
C LEU A 53 0.99 -15.00 2.61
N ARG A 54 2.08 -15.21 3.34
CA ARG A 54 2.47 -16.54 3.86
C ARG A 54 1.48 -17.13 4.86
N ARG A 55 0.51 -16.34 5.34
CA ARG A 55 -0.52 -16.74 6.30
C ARG A 55 -1.93 -16.61 5.73
N ALA A 56 -2.06 -16.33 4.43
CA ALA A 56 -3.32 -16.04 3.76
C ALA A 56 -3.74 -17.19 2.85
N ASP A 57 -3.60 -18.43 3.33
CA ASP A 57 -3.93 -19.67 2.63
C ASP A 57 -5.38 -20.13 2.88
N THR A 58 -6.09 -19.49 3.80
CA THR A 58 -7.50 -19.72 4.09
C THR A 58 -8.30 -18.43 3.98
N PRO A 59 -9.64 -18.50 3.84
CA PRO A 59 -10.50 -17.34 4.04
C PRO A 59 -10.18 -16.64 5.36
N VAL A 60 -10.25 -15.31 5.34
CA VAL A 60 -10.00 -14.45 6.51
C VAL A 60 -11.20 -13.55 6.75
N ASP A 61 -11.43 -13.20 8.02
CA ASP A 61 -12.40 -12.18 8.38
C ASP A 61 -11.94 -10.80 7.88
N HIS A 62 -12.86 -10.03 7.32
CA HIS A 62 -12.63 -8.67 6.83
C HIS A 62 -12.92 -7.60 7.88
N GLY A 63 -13.48 -7.98 9.04
CA GLY A 63 -13.84 -7.08 10.13
C GLY A 63 -15.10 -6.25 9.84
N ASN A 64 -15.44 -5.37 10.78
CA ASN A 64 -16.57 -4.46 10.64
C ASN A 64 -16.19 -3.21 9.81
N CYS A 65 -17.16 -2.62 9.10
CA CYS A 65 -16.98 -1.37 8.36
C CYS A 65 -16.93 -0.11 9.24
N GLY A 66 -17.08 -0.26 10.56
CA GLY A 66 -17.34 0.85 11.49
C GLY A 66 -18.82 0.89 11.81
#